data_AF-A0A484CYS8-F1
#
_entry.id   AF-A0A484CYS8-F1
#
_cell.length_a   1.000
_cell.length_b   1.000
_cell.length_c   1.000
_cell.angle_alpha   90.00
_cell.angle_beta   90.00
_cell.angle_gamma   90.00
#
_symmetry.space_group_name_H-M   'P 1'
#
loop_
_entity.id
_entity.type
_entity.pdbx_description
1 polymer ?
#
loop_
_entity_poly.entity_id
_entity_poly.type
_entity_poly.pdbx_seq_one_letter_code
_entity_poly.pdbx_strand_id
1 'polypeptide(L)'
;MRLYSLRFGCVLVFACFATFTWIKSIPSDGGSTVRPDLETLYQRLLLAEELGGQVSRDLSSLLEELRNTSTAANISHPISSTATTSGSIPTETIRQKTDHSGQQTFVQPNIYLYMPHLRQHPDSLLPNVVLGQGRRGVSLVLGIPTVKREKQNYLVSTLRSLLYGLTPLQQQDLLIIVFVAETDSDYVGSIAESIRKNFSKEVQSGLLDVISPSQYYYPDFSGLKETFGDSKDRVKWRTKQNLDYSFLMLYAQDKGTYYVQLEDDVVAKAGYFNTMKTFANQQQQWLYLEFSQLGFIGKMFQSRDLPMIAEFFLMFHRDKPIDWLLDHILWVKVCNPEKDAKDCDKQKAQLRQRYKPSLFQHVGLHSSLPGKLQQLKDKDFGQQSLFQAHSNPAAELSSSLKHYQQHSLERAYRGQDFFWALTPSQGDYILFNFAQPVHISRYLFRSGNIETSGDKFTNTTVEVLPSNASARDRLATGSSSSYKASDEHFITIGAFENGVAEGEIEEVLQPISALRLVVHSDADVWALLSEIHIAV
;
A
#
# COMPACT_ATOMS: atom_id res chain seq x y z
N MET A 1 59.00 -30.14 7.18
CA MET A 1 57.91 -30.96 6.60
C MET A 1 56.62 -30.15 6.77
N ARG A 2 56.27 -29.35 5.76
CA ARG A 2 55.26 -29.60 4.70
C ARG A 2 53.83 -29.61 5.27
N LEU A 3 53.07 -28.51 5.20
CA LEU A 3 52.40 -27.86 4.03
C LEU A 3 51.19 -28.67 3.52
N TYR A 4 50.01 -28.52 4.12
CA TYR A 4 48.70 -28.74 3.47
C TYR A 4 47.57 -28.08 4.27
N SER A 5 47.36 -26.77 4.09
CA SER A 5 46.09 -26.11 4.44
C SER A 5 45.91 -24.75 3.73
N LEU A 6 47.00 -24.12 3.28
CA LEU A 6 46.94 -22.81 2.60
C LEU A 6 46.50 -22.83 1.11
N ARG A 7 46.31 -24.00 0.48
CA ARG A 7 46.03 -24.08 -0.96
C ARG A 7 44.55 -24.09 -1.36
N PHE A 8 43.61 -24.26 -0.42
CA PHE A 8 42.18 -24.24 -0.76
C PHE A 8 41.54 -22.85 -0.67
N GLY A 9 41.98 -22.01 0.28
CA GLY A 9 41.50 -20.63 0.41
C GLY A 9 41.96 -19.70 -0.73
N CYS A 10 43.18 -19.87 -1.22
CA CYS A 10 43.71 -19.03 -2.31
C CYS A 10 43.06 -19.34 -3.68
N VAL A 11 42.61 -20.57 -3.93
CA VAL A 11 41.96 -20.91 -5.21
C VAL A 11 40.56 -20.31 -5.31
N LEU A 12 39.81 -20.24 -4.20
CA LEU A 12 38.49 -19.59 -4.14
C LEU A 12 38.58 -18.06 -4.27
N VAL A 13 39.62 -17.44 -3.70
CA VAL A 13 39.84 -15.98 -3.83
C VAL A 13 40.31 -15.61 -5.25
N PHE A 14 41.16 -16.41 -5.90
CA PHE A 14 41.55 -16.16 -7.29
C PHE A 14 40.41 -16.41 -8.30
N ALA A 15 39.51 -17.37 -8.04
CA ALA A 15 38.33 -17.60 -8.88
C ALA A 15 37.33 -16.43 -8.82
N CYS A 16 37.16 -15.79 -7.65
CA CYS A 16 36.29 -14.60 -7.52
C CYS A 16 36.93 -13.31 -8.07
N PHE A 17 38.27 -13.18 -8.07
CA PHE A 17 38.95 -12.02 -8.67
C PHE A 17 39.09 -12.11 -10.19
N ALA A 18 39.18 -13.32 -10.75
CA ALA A 18 39.21 -13.52 -12.21
C ALA A 18 37.86 -13.25 -12.88
N THR A 19 36.73 -13.40 -12.18
CA THR A 19 35.39 -13.08 -12.71
C THR A 19 35.06 -11.58 -12.69
N PHE A 20 35.67 -10.80 -11.78
CA PHE A 20 35.46 -9.35 -11.71
C PHE A 20 36.39 -8.51 -12.59
N THR A 21 37.55 -9.05 -13.01
CA THR A 21 38.54 -8.29 -13.80
C THR A 21 38.34 -8.40 -15.31
N TRP A 22 37.51 -9.32 -15.80
CA TRP A 22 37.16 -9.41 -17.23
C TRP A 22 36.01 -8.46 -17.65
N ILE A 23 35.34 -7.83 -16.68
CA ILE A 23 34.21 -6.90 -16.91
C ILE A 23 34.69 -5.44 -17.20
N LYS A 24 36.00 -5.16 -17.21
CA LYS A 24 36.52 -3.78 -17.38
C LYS A 24 37.53 -3.57 -18.51
N SER A 25 37.53 -4.38 -19.56
CA SER A 25 38.36 -4.10 -20.74
C SER A 25 37.62 -4.35 -22.06
N ILE A 26 36.80 -3.40 -22.50
CA ILE A 26 36.55 -3.18 -23.93
C ILE A 26 36.65 -1.68 -24.24
N PRO A 27 37.44 -1.27 -25.26
CA PRO A 27 37.62 0.13 -25.63
C PRO A 27 36.38 0.70 -26.32
N SER A 28 36.19 2.00 -26.16
CA SER A 28 35.33 2.82 -27.00
C SER A 28 35.93 2.91 -28.40
N ASP A 29 35.30 2.30 -29.40
CA ASP A 29 35.37 2.83 -30.77
C ASP A 29 34.11 2.50 -31.57
N GLY A 30 33.69 3.44 -32.42
CA GLY A 30 32.35 3.52 -33.00
C GLY A 30 32.03 2.54 -34.15
N GLY A 31 30.75 2.53 -34.54
CA GLY A 31 30.28 1.98 -35.83
C GLY A 31 29.31 0.80 -35.75
N SER A 32 28.05 1.07 -36.15
CA SER A 32 26.98 0.18 -36.64
C SER A 32 27.03 -1.37 -36.49
N THR A 33 25.95 -1.88 -35.86
CA THR A 33 25.21 -3.13 -36.15
C THR A 33 25.93 -4.48 -36.17
N VAL A 34 25.81 -5.27 -35.09
CA VAL A 34 25.50 -6.73 -35.08
C VAL A 34 24.92 -7.06 -33.69
N ARG A 35 23.91 -7.95 -33.60
CA ARG A 35 23.39 -8.56 -32.37
C ARG A 35 24.32 -9.71 -31.90
N PRO A 36 24.95 -9.65 -30.71
CA PRO A 36 25.49 -10.84 -30.08
C PRO A 36 25.23 -10.79 -28.56
N ASP A 37 24.02 -11.15 -28.12
CA ASP A 37 23.79 -11.39 -26.67
C ASP A 37 22.53 -12.22 -26.38
N LEU A 38 21.57 -12.29 -27.30
CA LEU A 38 20.32 -13.00 -27.07
C LEU A 38 20.50 -14.52 -26.95
N GLU A 39 21.39 -15.11 -27.75
CA GLU A 39 21.63 -16.55 -27.74
C GLU A 39 22.38 -17.00 -26.48
N THR A 40 23.33 -16.19 -26.02
CA THR A 40 24.04 -16.38 -24.74
C THR A 40 23.08 -16.25 -23.55
N LEU A 41 22.17 -15.27 -23.59
CA LEU A 41 21.10 -15.12 -22.59
C LEU A 41 20.16 -16.32 -22.59
N TYR A 42 19.77 -16.81 -23.77
CA TYR A 42 18.89 -17.96 -23.90
C TYR A 42 19.53 -19.24 -23.34
N GLN A 43 20.81 -19.48 -23.63
CA GLN A 43 21.52 -20.61 -23.05
C GLN A 43 21.67 -20.51 -21.53
N ARG A 44 21.91 -19.30 -20.99
CA ARG A 44 21.96 -19.09 -19.53
C ARG A 44 20.60 -19.30 -18.87
N LEU A 45 19.51 -18.92 -19.55
CA LEU A 45 18.15 -19.15 -19.07
C LEU A 45 17.84 -20.65 -18.98
N LEU A 46 18.15 -21.41 -20.05
CA LEU A 46 17.98 -22.86 -20.08
C LEU A 46 18.75 -23.56 -18.97
N LEU A 47 20.00 -23.15 -18.73
CA LEU A 47 20.84 -23.72 -17.66
C LEU A 47 20.28 -23.38 -16.26
N ALA A 48 19.74 -22.18 -16.07
CA ALA A 48 19.08 -21.79 -14.83
C ALA A 48 17.76 -22.56 -14.59
N GLU A 49 17.00 -22.84 -15.66
CA GLU A 49 15.77 -23.63 -15.59
C GLU A 49 16.05 -25.11 -15.25
N GLU A 50 17.10 -25.70 -15.84
CA GLU A 50 17.54 -27.06 -15.52
C GLU A 50 18.00 -27.17 -14.05
N LEU A 51 18.81 -26.23 -13.58
CA LEU A 51 19.23 -26.15 -12.18
C LEU A 51 18.05 -25.95 -11.23
N GLY A 52 17.08 -25.10 -11.60
CA GLY A 52 15.85 -24.90 -10.85
C GLY A 52 15.02 -26.19 -10.74
N GLY A 53 14.90 -26.94 -11.83
CA GLY A 53 14.23 -28.24 -11.86
C GLY A 53 14.96 -29.30 -11.02
N GLN A 54 16.28 -29.24 -10.92
CA GLN A 54 17.05 -30.14 -10.05
C GLN A 54 16.86 -29.79 -8.57
N VAL A 55 16.96 -28.52 -8.20
CA VAL A 55 16.69 -28.06 -6.82
C VAL A 55 15.27 -28.41 -6.38
N SER A 56 14.28 -28.28 -7.27
CA SER A 56 12.89 -28.64 -6.99
C SER A 56 12.71 -30.14 -6.72
N ARG A 57 13.41 -31.00 -7.48
CA ARG A 57 13.40 -32.47 -7.28
C ARG A 57 14.08 -32.84 -5.97
N ASP A 58 15.22 -32.24 -5.67
CA ASP A 58 15.95 -32.47 -4.42
C ASP A 58 15.10 -32.06 -3.20
N LEU A 59 14.41 -30.91 -3.28
CA LEU A 59 13.53 -30.43 -2.21
C LEU A 59 12.33 -31.36 -2.01
N SER A 60 11.78 -31.91 -3.10
CA SER A 60 10.66 -32.85 -3.07
C SER A 60 11.08 -34.20 -2.48
N SER A 61 12.28 -34.68 -2.80
CA SER A 61 12.88 -35.87 -2.18
C SER A 61 13.08 -35.69 -0.68
N LEU A 62 13.59 -34.53 -0.25
CA LEU A 62 13.77 -34.21 1.17
C LEU A 62 12.41 -34.14 1.92
N LEU A 63 11.37 -33.61 1.28
CA LEU A 63 10.02 -33.58 1.85
C LEU A 63 9.42 -34.99 2.00
N GLU A 64 9.63 -35.88 1.02
CA GLU A 64 9.22 -37.27 1.15
C GLU A 64 9.98 -38.01 2.24
N GLU A 65 11.28 -37.77 2.37
CA GLU A 65 12.10 -38.37 3.42
C GLU A 65 11.63 -37.94 4.81
N LEU A 66 11.32 -36.65 5.00
CA LEU A 66 10.72 -36.12 6.23
C LEU A 66 9.32 -36.72 6.52
N ARG A 67 8.51 -36.95 5.48
CA ARG A 67 7.19 -37.58 5.60
C ARG A 67 7.27 -39.08 5.94
N ASN A 68 8.25 -39.78 5.38
CA ASN A 68 8.50 -41.19 5.68
C ASN A 68 9.07 -41.36 7.10
N THR A 69 9.89 -40.42 7.56
CA THR A 69 10.41 -40.40 8.93
C THR A 69 9.30 -40.13 9.96
N SER A 70 8.32 -39.27 9.62
CA SER A 70 7.17 -38.99 10.50
C SER A 70 6.12 -40.11 10.54
N THR A 71 6.00 -40.90 9.46
CA THR A 71 5.08 -42.06 9.42
C THR A 71 5.68 -43.32 10.05
N ALA A 72 7.00 -43.55 9.93
CA ALA A 72 7.69 -44.65 10.62
C ALA A 72 7.62 -44.55 12.15
N ALA A 73 7.51 -43.34 12.70
CA ALA A 73 7.36 -43.10 14.14
C ALA A 73 5.99 -43.53 14.72
N ASN A 74 4.98 -43.79 13.89
CA ASN A 74 3.60 -44.09 14.31
C ASN A 74 3.21 -45.58 14.29
N ILE A 75 4.10 -46.50 13.90
CA ILE A 75 3.73 -47.92 13.68
C ILE A 75 4.20 -48.89 14.78
N SER A 76 5.01 -48.46 15.75
CA SER A 76 5.40 -49.33 16.87
C SER A 76 4.67 -49.00 18.16
N HIS A 77 3.56 -49.71 18.45
CA HIS A 77 3.31 -50.43 19.72
C HIS A 77 1.87 -51.02 19.75
N PRO A 78 1.71 -52.35 19.95
CA PRO A 78 0.41 -52.99 20.09
C PRO A 78 -0.16 -52.84 21.52
N ILE A 79 -1.49 -52.79 21.58
CA ILE A 79 -2.33 -52.66 22.77
C ILE A 79 -2.38 -54.00 23.53
N SER A 80 -2.19 -53.96 24.86
CA SER A 80 -2.72 -54.98 25.76
C SER A 80 -3.16 -54.38 27.09
N SER A 81 -4.39 -54.71 27.46
CA SER A 81 -5.18 -54.22 28.59
C SER A 81 -4.95 -55.01 29.89
N THR A 82 -4.93 -54.32 31.04
CA THR A 82 -5.53 -54.79 32.32
C THR A 82 -5.67 -53.64 33.31
N ALA A 83 -6.78 -53.63 34.04
CA ALA A 83 -7.24 -52.60 34.97
C ALA A 83 -6.69 -52.77 36.40
N THR A 84 -6.50 -51.66 37.14
CA THR A 84 -7.06 -51.45 38.50
C THR A 84 -6.81 -50.03 39.04
N THR A 85 -7.90 -49.42 39.49
CA THR A 85 -8.17 -48.41 40.54
C THR A 85 -7.08 -47.60 41.27
N SER A 86 -7.48 -46.33 41.49
CA SER A 86 -7.28 -45.44 42.66
C SER A 86 -6.26 -44.29 42.57
N GLY A 87 -6.83 -43.08 42.42
CA GLY A 87 -6.51 -41.87 43.19
C GLY A 87 -5.06 -41.44 43.38
N SER A 88 -4.61 -40.51 42.54
CA SER A 88 -3.85 -39.32 42.94
C SER A 88 -3.40 -38.57 41.68
N ILE A 89 -3.59 -37.26 41.65
CA ILE A 89 -3.02 -36.33 40.67
C ILE A 89 -1.49 -36.52 40.65
N PRO A 90 -0.85 -36.80 39.50
CA PRO A 90 0.59 -36.65 39.38
C PRO A 90 0.90 -35.46 38.48
N THR A 91 1.52 -34.47 39.10
CA THR A 91 2.54 -33.62 38.49
C THR A 91 3.61 -34.54 37.89
N GLU A 92 3.73 -34.64 36.56
CA GLU A 92 4.95 -35.16 35.94
C GLU A 92 5.34 -34.37 34.70
N THR A 93 6.56 -33.87 34.80
CA THR A 93 7.37 -33.20 33.80
C THR A 93 7.99 -34.27 32.87
N ILE A 94 8.33 -33.87 31.64
CA ILE A 94 9.38 -34.46 30.77
C ILE A 94 9.02 -35.76 30.02
N ARG A 95 8.89 -35.63 28.70
CA ARG A 95 9.52 -36.57 27.76
C ARG A 95 10.38 -35.81 26.74
N GLN A 96 11.57 -35.44 27.18
CA GLN A 96 12.75 -35.46 26.32
C GLN A 96 12.98 -36.91 25.91
N LYS A 97 12.87 -37.21 24.62
CA LYS A 97 13.60 -38.34 24.04
C LYS A 97 15.02 -37.85 23.78
N THR A 98 15.90 -38.11 24.72
CA THR A 98 17.35 -38.15 24.48
C THR A 98 17.68 -39.52 23.90
N ASP A 99 17.95 -39.56 22.60
CA ASP A 99 18.91 -40.52 22.04
C ASP A 99 20.21 -39.75 21.79
N HIS A 100 21.32 -40.33 22.24
CA HIS A 100 22.59 -39.64 22.44
C HIS A 100 23.26 -39.19 21.14
N SER A 101 23.27 -37.88 20.90
CA SER A 101 24.49 -37.14 20.60
C SER A 101 24.43 -35.79 21.30
N GLY A 102 25.45 -35.44 22.08
CA GLY A 102 25.48 -34.25 22.94
C GLY A 102 25.61 -32.95 22.15
N GLN A 103 24.59 -32.58 21.39
CA GLN A 103 24.42 -31.23 20.87
C GLN A 103 23.26 -30.58 21.63
N GLN A 104 23.59 -29.68 22.57
CA GLN A 104 22.61 -28.71 23.06
C GLN A 104 22.09 -27.94 21.85
N THR A 105 20.86 -28.21 21.44
CA THR A 105 20.16 -27.42 20.44
C THR A 105 19.86 -26.05 21.05
N PHE A 106 20.53 -25.01 20.55
CA PHE A 106 20.27 -23.63 20.95
C PHE A 106 18.80 -23.29 20.66
N VAL A 107 18.08 -22.74 21.65
CA VAL A 107 16.76 -22.17 21.41
C VAL A 107 16.96 -20.87 20.65
N GLN A 108 16.58 -20.84 19.38
CA GLN A 108 16.61 -19.62 18.59
C GLN A 108 15.57 -18.63 19.14
N PRO A 109 15.91 -17.33 19.27
CA PRO A 109 14.95 -16.28 19.55
C PRO A 109 13.79 -16.37 18.56
N ASN A 110 12.57 -16.34 19.09
CA ASN A 110 11.36 -16.35 18.29
C ASN A 110 10.24 -15.67 19.07
N ILE A 111 9.13 -15.39 18.40
CA ILE A 111 7.97 -14.71 19.00
C ILE A 111 7.45 -15.41 20.27
N TYR A 112 7.57 -16.74 20.39
CA TYR A 112 7.13 -17.49 21.57
C TYR A 112 7.99 -17.23 22.81
N LEU A 113 9.18 -16.64 22.67
CA LEU A 113 9.98 -16.20 23.82
C LEU A 113 9.34 -14.97 24.47
N TYR A 114 8.84 -14.04 23.66
CA TYR A 114 8.25 -12.78 24.11
C TYR A 114 6.74 -12.93 24.40
N MET A 115 6.08 -13.87 23.74
CA MET A 115 4.64 -14.15 23.82
C MET A 115 4.39 -15.66 24.02
N PRO A 116 4.68 -16.21 25.21
CA PRO A 116 4.62 -17.65 25.46
C PRO A 116 3.21 -18.25 25.37
N HIS A 117 2.15 -17.45 25.56
CA HIS A 117 0.76 -17.91 25.47
C HIS A 117 0.42 -18.44 24.06
N LEU A 118 1.09 -17.94 23.02
CA LEU A 118 0.90 -18.39 21.65
C LEU A 118 1.25 -19.88 21.45
N ARG A 119 2.10 -20.47 22.31
CA ARG A 119 2.42 -21.92 22.23
C ARG A 119 1.22 -22.81 22.50
N GLN A 120 0.20 -22.30 23.20
CA GLN A 120 -1.02 -23.03 23.50
C GLN A 120 -1.95 -23.11 22.29
N HIS A 121 -1.73 -22.28 21.28
CA HIS A 121 -2.58 -22.13 20.11
C HIS A 121 -1.72 -22.05 18.84
N PRO A 122 -1.43 -23.17 18.17
CA PRO A 122 -0.56 -23.20 16.98
C PRO A 122 -0.97 -22.22 15.87
N ASP A 123 -2.27 -21.99 15.71
CA ASP A 123 -2.84 -21.10 14.68
C ASP A 123 -2.86 -19.61 15.09
N SER A 124 -2.32 -19.26 16.27
CA SER A 124 -2.36 -17.89 16.81
C SER A 124 -1.58 -16.86 16.01
N LEU A 125 -0.65 -17.31 15.17
CA LEU A 125 0.15 -16.48 14.27
C LEU A 125 -0.36 -16.48 12.83
N LEU A 126 -1.36 -17.31 12.51
CA LEU A 126 -1.94 -17.33 11.18
C LEU A 126 -2.88 -16.12 11.03
N PRO A 127 -2.67 -15.27 10.00
CA PRO A 127 -3.56 -14.16 9.73
C PRO A 127 -4.91 -14.68 9.20
N ASN A 128 -5.99 -14.13 9.74
CA ASN A 128 -7.31 -14.30 9.16
C ASN A 128 -7.42 -13.37 7.96
N VAL A 129 -7.18 -13.88 6.76
CA VAL A 129 -7.35 -13.12 5.51
C VAL A 129 -8.83 -13.13 5.14
N VAL A 130 -9.49 -11.99 5.34
CA VAL A 130 -10.93 -11.82 5.10
C VAL A 130 -11.20 -11.44 3.66
N LEU A 131 -10.38 -10.53 3.12
CA LEU A 131 -10.37 -10.15 1.71
C LEU A 131 -8.92 -10.11 1.23
N GLY A 132 -8.66 -10.56 0.00
CA GLY A 132 -7.35 -10.45 -0.60
C GLY A 132 -7.14 -11.45 -1.73
N GLN A 133 -6.22 -11.12 -2.63
CA GLN A 133 -5.83 -12.00 -3.75
C GLN A 133 -4.38 -12.51 -3.60
N GLY A 134 -3.74 -12.23 -2.45
CA GLY A 134 -2.38 -12.67 -2.19
C GLY A 134 -1.32 -12.01 -3.07
N ARG A 135 -1.57 -10.77 -3.53
CA ARG A 135 -0.66 -10.01 -4.39
C ARG A 135 0.72 -9.86 -3.73
N ARG A 136 1.77 -10.03 -4.54
CA ARG A 136 3.19 -10.01 -4.16
C ARG A 136 4.03 -9.36 -5.26
N GLY A 137 5.26 -8.98 -4.93
CA GLY A 137 6.23 -8.45 -5.90
C GLY A 137 5.98 -6.99 -6.29
N VAL A 138 5.19 -6.25 -5.51
CA VAL A 138 4.96 -4.82 -5.73
C VAL A 138 6.11 -3.98 -5.21
N SER A 139 6.29 -2.77 -5.72
CA SER A 139 7.29 -1.85 -5.19
C SER A 139 6.93 -1.33 -3.81
N LEU A 140 5.63 -1.10 -3.56
CA LEU A 140 5.17 -0.41 -2.36
C LEU A 140 4.01 -1.15 -1.69
N VAL A 141 4.13 -1.36 -0.40
CA VAL A 141 3.09 -1.94 0.47
C VAL A 141 2.70 -0.90 1.52
N LEU A 142 1.42 -0.53 1.60
CA LEU A 142 0.89 0.37 2.62
C LEU A 142 0.19 -0.45 3.70
N GLY A 143 0.71 -0.44 4.93
CA GLY A 143 0.07 -1.05 6.07
C GLY A 143 -0.80 -0.07 6.84
N ILE A 144 -2.09 -0.37 6.98
CA ILE A 144 -3.08 0.49 7.64
C ILE A 144 -3.79 -0.32 8.74
N PRO A 145 -3.41 -0.16 10.02
CA PRO A 145 -4.13 -0.73 11.13
C PRO A 145 -5.39 0.09 11.42
N THR A 146 -6.50 -0.58 11.70
CA THR A 146 -7.75 0.03 12.14
C THR A 146 -8.26 -0.65 13.40
N VAL A 147 -8.82 0.14 14.31
CA VAL A 147 -9.36 -0.32 15.60
C VAL A 147 -10.77 0.21 15.77
N LYS A 148 -11.57 -0.48 16.59
CA LYS A 148 -12.95 -0.10 16.86
C LYS A 148 -12.99 1.23 17.63
N ARG A 149 -13.58 2.25 17.02
CA ARG A 149 -13.87 3.56 17.65
C ARG A 149 -15.36 3.69 17.93
N GLU A 150 -15.71 4.39 19.00
CA GLU A 150 -17.11 4.61 19.37
C GLU A 150 -17.84 5.63 18.48
N LYS A 151 -17.12 6.65 17.98
CA LYS A 151 -17.74 7.84 17.37
C LYS A 151 -17.66 7.91 15.86
N GLN A 152 -16.49 7.62 15.28
CA GLN A 152 -16.24 7.87 13.87
C GLN A 152 -15.25 6.85 13.30
N ASN A 153 -15.47 6.45 12.05
CA ASN A 153 -14.58 5.60 11.27
C ASN A 153 -14.01 6.41 10.09
N TYR A 154 -12.67 6.50 10.01
CA TYR A 154 -11.95 7.29 9.02
C TYR A 154 -11.41 6.44 7.85
N LEU A 155 -11.50 5.11 7.95
CA LEU A 155 -10.82 4.18 7.04
C LEU A 155 -11.24 4.37 5.58
N VAL A 156 -12.54 4.50 5.31
CA VAL A 156 -13.04 4.68 3.94
C VAL A 156 -12.53 5.99 3.32
N SER A 157 -12.51 7.08 4.08
CA SER A 157 -11.95 8.35 3.59
C SER A 157 -10.45 8.25 3.33
N THR A 158 -9.70 7.59 4.22
CA THR A 158 -8.26 7.37 4.08
C THR A 158 -7.95 6.54 2.83
N LEU A 159 -8.66 5.43 2.62
CA LEU A 159 -8.51 4.61 1.42
C LEU A 159 -8.84 5.38 0.14
N ARG A 160 -9.92 6.16 0.13
CA ARG A 160 -10.24 7.03 -1.02
C ARG A 160 -9.12 8.02 -1.29
N SER A 161 -8.57 8.67 -0.27
CA SER A 161 -7.45 9.61 -0.41
C SER A 161 -6.20 8.93 -0.99
N LEU A 162 -5.86 7.73 -0.51
CA LEU A 162 -4.69 6.97 -0.99
C LEU A 162 -4.84 6.48 -2.43
N LEU A 163 -6.05 6.15 -2.84
CA LEU A 163 -6.37 5.69 -4.20
C LEU A 163 -6.55 6.86 -5.18
N TYR A 164 -6.88 8.06 -4.68
CA TYR A 164 -7.14 9.22 -5.50
C TYR A 164 -5.90 9.64 -6.31
N GLY A 165 -6.07 9.71 -7.63
CA GLY A 165 -5.01 10.14 -8.54
C GLY A 165 -3.94 9.09 -8.85
N LEU A 166 -4.10 7.83 -8.42
CA LEU A 166 -3.23 6.74 -8.86
C LEU A 166 -3.54 6.34 -10.31
N THR A 167 -2.51 6.24 -11.13
CA THR A 167 -2.59 5.68 -12.49
C THR A 167 -2.76 4.15 -12.45
N PRO A 168 -3.27 3.52 -13.53
CA PRO A 168 -3.41 2.07 -13.60
C PRO A 168 -2.10 1.30 -13.33
N LEU A 169 -0.96 1.80 -13.83
CA LEU A 169 0.35 1.20 -13.58
C LEU A 169 0.75 1.28 -12.11
N GLN A 170 0.46 2.40 -11.44
CA GLN A 170 0.71 2.54 -10.00
C GLN A 170 -0.20 1.64 -9.18
N GLN A 171 -1.46 1.49 -9.58
CA GLN A 171 -2.40 0.57 -8.94
C GLN A 171 -1.97 -0.90 -9.09
N GLN A 172 -1.24 -1.26 -10.14
CA GLN A 172 -0.68 -2.62 -10.29
C GLN A 172 0.56 -2.84 -9.42
N ASP A 173 1.35 -1.79 -9.17
CA ASP A 173 2.61 -1.80 -8.42
C ASP A 173 2.46 -1.34 -6.94
N LEU A 174 1.23 -1.41 -6.43
CA LEU A 174 0.85 -1.06 -5.06
C LEU A 174 0.07 -2.21 -4.42
N LEU A 175 0.26 -2.40 -3.12
CA LEU A 175 -0.60 -3.20 -2.26
C LEU A 175 -0.98 -2.37 -1.02
N ILE A 176 -2.26 -2.35 -0.66
CA ILE A 176 -2.77 -1.77 0.57
C ILE A 176 -3.26 -2.91 1.46
N ILE A 177 -2.72 -3.01 2.67
CA ILE A 177 -3.10 -4.02 3.65
C ILE A 177 -3.83 -3.32 4.79
N VAL A 178 -5.13 -3.53 4.88
CA VAL A 178 -5.94 -3.10 6.01
C VAL A 178 -5.90 -4.19 7.07
N PHE A 179 -5.28 -3.89 8.20
CA PHE A 179 -5.27 -4.76 9.36
C PHE A 179 -6.35 -4.32 10.35
N VAL A 180 -7.44 -5.09 10.42
CA VAL A 180 -8.46 -4.91 11.44
C VAL A 180 -7.92 -5.50 12.74
N ALA A 181 -7.38 -4.63 13.60
CA ALA A 181 -6.67 -5.00 14.81
C ALA A 181 -7.64 -5.36 15.96
N GLU A 182 -8.67 -6.15 15.65
CA GLU A 182 -9.74 -6.60 16.53
C GLU A 182 -9.94 -8.11 16.37
N THR A 183 -10.38 -8.79 17.44
CA THR A 183 -10.67 -10.24 17.42
C THR A 183 -12.16 -10.55 17.29
N ASP A 184 -13.03 -9.54 17.43
CA ASP A 184 -14.48 -9.63 17.25
C ASP A 184 -14.81 -9.88 15.77
N SER A 185 -15.25 -11.11 15.45
CA SER A 185 -15.52 -11.55 14.08
C SER A 185 -16.62 -10.74 13.40
N ASP A 186 -17.63 -10.28 14.15
CA ASP A 186 -18.74 -9.51 13.59
C ASP A 186 -18.27 -8.12 13.20
N TYR A 187 -17.45 -7.50 14.04
CA TYR A 187 -16.82 -6.22 13.71
C TYR A 187 -15.88 -6.35 12.51
N VAL A 188 -15.01 -7.37 12.50
CA VAL A 188 -14.11 -7.65 11.37
C VAL A 188 -14.89 -7.84 10.07
N GLY A 189 -15.95 -8.64 10.11
CA GLY A 189 -16.85 -8.86 8.97
C GLY A 189 -17.51 -7.57 8.49
N SER A 190 -17.97 -6.71 9.41
CA SER A 190 -18.59 -5.42 9.06
C SER A 190 -17.62 -4.48 8.33
N ILE A 191 -16.35 -4.44 8.73
CA ILE A 191 -15.31 -3.63 8.07
C ILE A 191 -14.99 -4.20 6.70
N ALA A 192 -14.82 -5.52 6.59
CA ALA A 192 -14.59 -6.18 5.30
C ALA A 192 -15.75 -5.92 4.33
N GLU A 193 -17.00 -6.02 4.78
CA GLU A 193 -18.17 -5.71 3.95
C GLU A 193 -18.21 -4.25 3.49
N SER A 194 -17.92 -3.31 4.40
CA SER A 194 -17.83 -1.89 4.06
C SER A 194 -16.77 -1.64 2.97
N ILE A 195 -15.60 -2.26 3.11
CA ILE A 195 -14.52 -2.17 2.11
C ILE A 195 -14.95 -2.80 0.78
N ARG A 196 -15.50 -4.02 0.81
CA ARG A 196 -15.98 -4.74 -0.39
C ARG A 196 -17.02 -3.93 -1.17
N LYS A 197 -17.93 -3.25 -0.46
CA LYS A 197 -18.96 -2.38 -1.06
C LYS A 197 -18.36 -1.13 -1.69
N ASN A 198 -17.38 -0.49 -1.04
CA ASN A 198 -16.82 0.78 -1.51
C ASN A 198 -15.67 0.64 -2.51
N PHE A 199 -14.94 -0.48 -2.50
CA PHE A 199 -13.69 -0.71 -3.23
C PHE A 199 -13.66 -2.09 -3.91
N SER A 200 -14.78 -2.48 -4.52
CA SER A 200 -14.94 -3.83 -5.10
C SER A 200 -13.90 -4.14 -6.18
N LYS A 201 -13.58 -3.15 -7.03
CA LYS A 201 -12.58 -3.28 -8.10
C LYS A 201 -11.18 -3.49 -7.54
N GLU A 202 -10.82 -2.71 -6.51
CA GLU A 202 -9.51 -2.77 -5.87
C GLU A 202 -9.31 -4.10 -5.15
N VAL A 203 -10.33 -4.61 -4.45
CA VAL A 203 -10.33 -5.94 -3.83
C VAL A 203 -10.19 -7.05 -4.89
N GLN A 204 -10.97 -6.98 -5.97
CA GLN A 204 -10.91 -7.98 -7.05
C GLN A 204 -9.56 -7.99 -7.76
N SER A 205 -8.95 -6.81 -7.95
CA SER A 205 -7.62 -6.71 -8.57
C SER A 205 -6.48 -7.23 -7.67
N GLY A 206 -6.72 -7.38 -6.36
CA GLY A 206 -5.69 -7.68 -5.37
C GLY A 206 -4.89 -6.46 -4.90
N LEU A 207 -5.35 -5.25 -5.20
CA LEU A 207 -4.75 -4.01 -4.69
C LEU A 207 -5.00 -3.82 -3.19
N LEU A 208 -6.09 -4.40 -2.67
CA LEU A 208 -6.48 -4.22 -1.28
C LEU A 208 -6.72 -5.57 -0.58
N ASP A 209 -5.96 -5.81 0.48
CA ASP A 209 -6.11 -6.92 1.41
C ASP A 209 -6.77 -6.43 2.71
N VAL A 210 -7.63 -7.27 3.31
CA VAL A 210 -8.17 -7.10 4.66
C VAL A 210 -7.83 -8.31 5.49
N ILE A 211 -7.08 -8.10 6.56
CA ILE A 211 -6.64 -9.16 7.47
C ILE A 211 -7.02 -8.83 8.92
N SER A 212 -7.14 -9.84 9.76
CA SER A 212 -7.29 -9.68 11.22
C SER A 212 -6.44 -10.72 11.96
N PRO A 213 -6.12 -10.49 13.25
CA PRO A 213 -5.34 -11.45 14.02
C PRO A 213 -6.23 -12.61 14.49
N SER A 214 -5.61 -13.73 14.86
CA SER A 214 -6.29 -14.79 15.59
C SER A 214 -6.83 -14.28 16.93
N GLN A 215 -7.94 -14.85 17.41
CA GLN A 215 -8.48 -14.53 18.74
C GLN A 215 -7.50 -14.80 19.89
N TYR A 216 -6.47 -15.63 19.64
CA TYR A 216 -5.44 -16.00 20.61
C TYR A 216 -4.15 -15.17 20.48
N TYR A 217 -4.08 -14.22 19.55
CA TYR A 217 -2.86 -13.46 19.29
C TYR A 217 -2.48 -12.57 20.49
N TYR A 218 -3.42 -11.80 21.03
CA TYR A 218 -3.12 -10.88 22.12
C TYR A 218 -2.94 -11.60 23.47
N PRO A 219 -1.96 -11.19 24.30
CA PRO A 219 -1.83 -11.68 25.66
C PRO A 219 -2.91 -11.08 26.57
N ASP A 220 -3.03 -11.62 27.79
CA ASP A 220 -3.76 -10.91 28.85
C ASP A 220 -3.01 -9.62 29.25
N PHE A 221 -3.69 -8.49 29.09
CA PHE A 221 -3.18 -7.17 29.42
C PHE A 221 -3.40 -6.77 30.89
N SER A 222 -4.12 -7.55 31.69
CA SER A 222 -4.45 -7.24 33.09
C SER A 222 -3.20 -7.04 33.97
N GLY A 223 -2.14 -7.80 33.67
CA GLY A 223 -0.86 -7.80 34.36
C GLY A 223 0.16 -6.77 33.87
N LEU A 224 -0.24 -5.78 33.04
CA LEU A 224 0.66 -4.70 32.63
C LEU A 224 0.94 -3.74 33.80
N LYS A 225 2.22 -3.37 33.95
CA LYS A 225 2.67 -2.40 34.95
C LYS A 225 2.51 -0.98 34.42
N GLU A 226 1.99 -0.09 35.25
CA GLU A 226 1.96 1.34 34.95
C GLU A 226 3.38 1.91 34.89
N THR A 227 3.65 2.76 33.90
CA THR A 227 4.97 3.33 33.62
C THR A 227 4.81 4.74 33.08
N PHE A 228 5.80 5.61 33.25
CA PHE A 228 5.81 6.98 32.69
C PHE A 228 4.63 7.87 33.14
N GLY A 229 3.98 7.53 34.25
CA GLY A 229 2.79 8.22 34.73
C GLY A 229 1.51 7.91 33.94
N ASP A 230 1.54 6.86 33.13
CA ASP A 230 0.40 6.43 32.32
C ASP A 230 -0.62 5.65 33.13
N SER A 231 -1.91 5.87 32.85
CA SER A 231 -2.98 4.97 33.30
C SER A 231 -2.83 3.58 32.71
N LYS A 232 -3.38 2.56 33.38
CA LYS A 232 -3.49 1.20 32.81
C LYS A 232 -4.04 1.17 31.38
N ASP A 233 -5.03 1.99 31.06
CA ASP A 233 -5.61 2.04 29.71
C ASP A 233 -4.62 2.56 28.68
N ARG A 234 -3.85 3.61 29.01
CA ARG A 234 -2.79 4.11 28.13
C ARG A 234 -1.67 3.08 27.96
N VAL A 235 -1.29 2.38 29.04
CA VAL A 235 -0.29 1.30 28.98
C VAL A 235 -0.76 0.14 28.11
N LYS A 236 -2.02 -0.30 28.27
CA LYS A 236 -2.65 -1.31 27.42
C LYS A 236 -2.66 -0.86 25.96
N TRP A 237 -3.09 0.38 25.71
CA TRP A 237 -3.15 0.94 24.36
C TRP A 237 -1.78 0.94 23.66
N ARG A 238 -0.73 1.47 24.30
CA ARG A 238 0.64 1.50 23.70
C ARG A 238 1.23 0.09 23.54
N THR A 239 0.91 -0.83 24.45
CA THR A 239 1.37 -2.22 24.37
C THR A 239 0.70 -2.94 23.22
N LYS A 240 -0.61 -2.78 23.06
CA LYS A 240 -1.37 -3.34 21.94
C LYS A 240 -0.87 -2.77 20.61
N GLN A 241 -0.62 -1.46 20.51
CA GLN A 241 -0.09 -0.84 19.29
C GLN A 241 1.24 -1.47 18.84
N ASN A 242 2.16 -1.77 19.77
CA ASN A 242 3.40 -2.48 19.45
C ASN A 242 3.13 -3.85 18.81
N LEU A 243 2.19 -4.61 19.36
CA LEU A 243 1.79 -5.92 18.83
C LEU A 243 1.08 -5.81 17.48
N ASP A 244 0.25 -4.79 17.31
CA ASP A 244 -0.51 -4.54 16.09
C ASP A 244 0.43 -4.27 14.90
N TYR A 245 1.39 -3.37 15.10
CA TYR A 245 2.33 -2.99 14.03
C TYR A 245 3.31 -4.13 13.74
N SER A 246 3.74 -4.86 14.77
CA SER A 246 4.59 -6.04 14.59
C SER A 246 3.90 -7.12 13.74
N PHE A 247 2.62 -7.39 14.02
CA PHE A 247 1.82 -8.34 13.23
C PHE A 247 1.75 -7.94 11.76
N LEU A 248 1.39 -6.68 11.51
CA LEU A 248 1.23 -6.15 10.17
C LEU A 248 2.55 -6.12 9.39
N MET A 249 3.65 -5.72 10.03
CA MET A 249 4.99 -5.74 9.43
C MET A 249 5.41 -7.17 9.05
N LEU A 250 5.18 -8.15 9.92
CA LEU A 250 5.51 -9.55 9.64
C LEU A 250 4.65 -10.15 8.53
N TYR A 251 3.38 -9.77 8.42
CA TYR A 251 2.53 -10.16 7.30
C TYR A 251 2.99 -9.53 5.96
N ALA A 252 3.52 -8.31 6.00
CA ALA A 252 3.91 -7.56 4.82
C ALA A 252 5.33 -7.87 4.30
N GLN A 253 6.18 -8.55 5.10
CA GLN A 253 7.62 -8.71 4.85
C GLN A 253 8.00 -9.26 3.47
N ASP A 254 7.14 -10.07 2.87
CA ASP A 254 7.38 -10.79 1.61
C ASP A 254 6.45 -10.34 0.47
N LYS A 255 5.79 -9.19 0.64
CA LYS A 255 4.77 -8.68 -0.30
C LYS A 255 5.31 -7.67 -1.30
N GLY A 256 6.34 -6.90 -0.94
CA GLY A 256 6.91 -5.91 -1.83
C GLY A 256 8.28 -5.40 -1.41
N THR A 257 8.86 -4.46 -2.16
CA THR A 257 10.21 -3.91 -1.90
C THR A 257 10.24 -2.99 -0.68
N TYR A 258 9.26 -2.10 -0.58
CA TYR A 258 9.14 -1.13 0.49
C TYR A 258 7.82 -1.29 1.23
N TYR A 259 7.86 -1.17 2.55
CA TYR A 259 6.69 -1.14 3.42
C TYR A 259 6.54 0.24 4.04
N VAL A 260 5.33 0.81 4.01
CA VAL A 260 5.01 2.10 4.65
C VAL A 260 3.96 1.87 5.71
N GLN A 261 4.29 2.21 6.96
CA GLN A 261 3.32 2.24 8.04
C GLN A 261 2.49 3.53 7.95
N LEU A 262 1.19 3.38 7.85
CA LEU A 262 0.20 4.46 7.90
C LEU A 262 -0.78 4.21 9.05
N GLU A 263 -1.68 5.16 9.25
CA GLU A 263 -2.83 5.09 10.16
C GLU A 263 -4.12 5.19 9.33
N ASP A 264 -5.27 4.82 9.90
CA ASP A 264 -6.56 4.78 9.20
C ASP A 264 -7.28 6.13 9.12
N ASP A 265 -6.63 7.22 9.56
CA ASP A 265 -7.13 8.59 9.59
C ASP A 265 -6.15 9.59 8.97
N VAL A 266 -5.62 9.25 7.79
CA VAL A 266 -4.66 10.07 7.04
C VAL A 266 -5.16 10.50 5.67
N VAL A 267 -4.65 11.64 5.21
CA VAL A 267 -4.82 12.16 3.85
C VAL A 267 -3.46 12.23 3.17
N ALA A 268 -3.38 11.80 1.91
CA ALA A 268 -2.13 11.60 1.17
C ALA A 268 -1.96 12.58 -0.01
N LYS A 269 -0.84 13.29 -0.07
CA LYS A 269 -0.58 14.26 -1.15
C LYS A 269 -0.61 13.60 -2.53
N ALA A 270 -1.14 14.31 -3.53
CA ALA A 270 -1.12 13.84 -4.91
C ALA A 270 0.32 13.49 -5.36
N GLY A 271 0.47 12.35 -6.04
CA GLY A 271 1.78 11.88 -6.50
C GLY A 271 2.67 11.28 -5.41
N TYR A 272 2.15 11.00 -4.20
CA TYR A 272 2.93 10.42 -3.11
C TYR A 272 3.68 9.15 -3.52
N PHE A 273 3.04 8.27 -4.32
CA PHE A 273 3.62 7.00 -4.77
C PHE A 273 4.97 7.19 -5.47
N ASN A 274 5.02 8.00 -6.53
CA ASN A 274 6.25 8.26 -7.29
C ASN A 274 7.27 9.01 -6.45
N THR A 275 6.80 9.94 -5.61
CA THR A 275 7.67 10.75 -4.74
C THR A 275 8.41 9.86 -3.75
N MET A 276 7.72 8.94 -3.08
CA MET A 276 8.33 8.01 -2.13
C MET A 276 9.33 7.07 -2.81
N LYS A 277 8.96 6.46 -3.95
CA LYS A 277 9.87 5.58 -4.71
C LYS A 277 11.13 6.31 -5.17
N THR A 278 10.97 7.52 -5.71
CA THR A 278 12.10 8.33 -6.19
C THR A 278 13.02 8.70 -5.03
N PHE A 279 12.45 9.17 -3.92
CA PHE A 279 13.22 9.53 -2.74
C PHE A 279 13.98 8.32 -2.18
N ALA A 280 13.32 7.15 -2.09
CA ALA A 280 13.94 5.90 -1.66
C ALA A 280 15.19 5.53 -2.46
N ASN A 281 15.07 5.59 -3.80
CA ASN A 281 16.14 5.22 -4.71
C ASN A 281 17.30 6.23 -4.73
N GLN A 282 17.07 7.47 -4.31
CA GLN A 282 18.10 8.49 -4.16
C GLN A 282 18.91 8.35 -2.86
N GLN A 283 18.34 7.71 -1.84
CA GLN A 283 19.03 7.48 -0.57
C GLN A 283 19.86 6.20 -0.63
N GLN A 284 21.10 6.26 -0.13
CA GLN A 284 22.00 5.10 -0.14
C GLN A 284 21.76 4.16 1.03
N GLN A 285 22.01 4.66 2.25
CA GLN A 285 21.91 3.90 3.48
C GLN A 285 20.96 4.60 4.44
N TRP A 286 19.95 3.86 4.89
CA TRP A 286 18.90 4.34 5.78
C TRP A 286 18.26 3.15 6.50
N LEU A 287 17.77 3.37 7.72
CA LEU A 287 16.95 2.39 8.45
C LEU A 287 15.48 2.54 8.05
N TYR A 288 15.00 3.77 7.99
CA TYR A 288 13.67 4.10 7.48
C TYR A 288 13.65 5.52 6.91
N LEU A 289 12.69 5.83 6.05
CA LEU A 289 12.47 7.18 5.53
C LEU A 289 11.19 7.76 6.12
N GLU A 290 11.17 9.08 6.32
CA GLU A 290 10.04 9.80 6.90
C GLU A 290 9.32 10.64 5.85
N PHE A 291 8.01 10.41 5.71
CA PHE A 291 7.12 11.20 4.86
C PHE A 291 6.05 11.98 5.66
N SER A 292 6.12 11.92 6.99
CA SER A 292 5.35 12.75 7.93
C SER A 292 6.13 12.94 9.24
N GLN A 293 5.94 14.08 9.91
CA GLN A 293 6.46 14.36 11.26
C GLN A 293 5.62 13.73 12.36
N LEU A 294 4.38 13.37 12.06
CA LEU A 294 3.40 13.00 13.06
C LEU A 294 3.58 11.54 13.44
N GLY A 295 4.21 11.30 14.59
CA GLY A 295 4.38 9.98 15.18
C GLY A 295 4.93 8.96 14.19
N PHE A 296 4.24 7.82 14.08
CA PHE A 296 4.64 6.71 13.22
C PHE A 296 4.06 6.77 11.80
N ILE A 297 3.34 7.83 11.44
CA ILE A 297 2.73 7.97 10.12
C ILE A 297 3.84 8.15 9.07
N GLY A 298 3.67 7.48 7.93
CA GLY A 298 4.51 7.67 6.75
C GLY A 298 5.95 7.23 6.98
N LYS A 299 6.17 6.23 7.83
CA LYS A 299 7.48 5.61 8.05
C LYS A 299 7.66 4.48 7.07
N MET A 300 8.61 4.64 6.15
CA MET A 300 8.90 3.67 5.10
C MET A 300 10.16 2.86 5.43
N PHE A 301 10.05 1.55 5.29
CA PHE A 301 11.08 0.56 5.59
C PHE A 301 11.38 -0.26 4.34
N GLN A 302 12.57 -0.84 4.25
CA GLN A 302 12.81 -1.93 3.31
C GLN A 302 12.13 -3.17 3.88
N SER A 303 11.35 -3.89 3.06
CA SER A 303 10.56 -5.03 3.57
C SER A 303 11.44 -6.12 4.17
N ARG A 304 12.67 -6.29 3.65
CA ARG A 304 13.68 -7.23 4.17
C ARG A 304 14.12 -6.94 5.60
N ASP A 305 13.98 -5.69 6.07
CA ASP A 305 14.40 -5.28 7.43
C ASP A 305 13.24 -5.41 8.43
N LEU A 306 12.00 -5.60 7.96
CA LEU A 306 10.82 -5.73 8.82
C LEU A 306 10.94 -6.83 9.88
N PRO A 307 11.50 -8.02 9.61
CA PRO A 307 11.61 -9.07 10.64
C PRO A 307 12.43 -8.62 11.84
N MET A 308 13.58 -7.95 11.62
CA MET A 308 14.44 -7.45 12.68
C MET A 308 13.77 -6.31 13.46
N ILE A 309 13.06 -5.43 12.76
CA ILE A 309 12.35 -4.30 13.38
C ILE A 309 11.18 -4.80 14.22
N ALA A 310 10.36 -5.70 13.67
CA ALA A 310 9.23 -6.32 14.37
C ALA A 310 9.71 -7.13 15.58
N GLU A 311 10.82 -7.87 15.46
CA GLU A 311 11.41 -8.59 16.59
C GLU A 311 11.81 -7.63 17.73
N PHE A 312 12.45 -6.50 17.42
CA PHE A 312 12.79 -5.50 18.43
C PHE A 312 11.54 -4.92 19.11
N PHE A 313 10.47 -4.66 18.35
CA PHE A 313 9.19 -4.21 18.91
C PHE A 313 8.56 -5.27 19.82
N LEU A 314 8.59 -6.54 19.43
CA LEU A 314 8.10 -7.64 20.24
C LEU A 314 8.91 -7.82 21.52
N MET A 315 10.23 -7.65 21.47
CA MET A 315 11.11 -7.78 22.65
C MET A 315 10.71 -6.78 23.76
N PHE A 316 10.33 -5.56 23.39
CA PHE A 316 10.06 -4.46 24.32
C PHE A 316 8.59 -3.97 24.29
N HIS A 317 7.67 -4.81 23.79
CA HIS A 317 6.29 -4.41 23.54
C HIS A 317 5.56 -3.87 24.78
N ARG A 318 5.95 -4.29 25.98
CA ARG A 318 5.37 -3.86 27.26
C ARG A 318 6.04 -2.60 27.83
N ASP A 319 7.25 -2.31 27.39
CA ASP A 319 8.14 -1.38 28.10
C ASP A 319 8.06 0.04 27.58
N LYS A 320 7.91 0.25 26.27
CA LYS A 320 7.88 1.60 25.66
C LYS A 320 6.86 1.69 24.52
N PRO A 321 6.33 2.89 24.22
CA PRO A 321 5.56 3.13 22.99
C PRO A 321 6.40 2.89 21.73
N ILE A 322 5.74 2.58 20.61
CA ILE A 322 6.40 2.17 19.36
C ILE A 322 7.35 3.23 18.77
N ASP A 323 6.97 4.51 18.82
CA ASP A 323 7.81 5.62 18.34
C ASP A 323 9.15 5.67 19.09
N TRP A 324 9.10 5.41 20.40
CA TRP A 324 10.30 5.39 21.22
C TRP A 324 11.13 4.16 20.88
N LEU A 325 10.51 2.99 20.73
CA LEU A 325 11.23 1.77 20.34
C LEU A 325 11.96 1.97 19.01
N LEU A 326 11.34 2.59 18.02
CA LEU A 326 11.99 2.90 16.75
C LEU A 326 13.20 3.84 16.92
N ASP A 327 13.09 4.89 17.74
CA ASP A 327 14.23 5.76 18.07
C ASP A 327 15.33 5.02 18.85
N HIS A 328 14.98 4.04 19.68
CA HIS A 328 15.95 3.20 20.39
C HIS A 328 16.71 2.27 19.43
N ILE A 329 16.07 1.76 18.36
CA ILE A 329 16.79 1.01 17.31
C ILE A 329 17.89 1.90 16.70
N LEU A 330 17.56 3.15 16.38
CA LEU A 330 18.56 4.10 15.88
C LEU A 330 19.66 4.36 16.91
N TRP A 331 19.30 4.60 18.17
CA TRP A 331 20.27 4.84 19.25
C TRP A 331 21.27 3.68 19.36
N VAL A 332 20.78 2.44 19.41
CA VAL A 332 21.62 1.24 19.53
C VAL A 332 22.51 1.06 18.28
N LYS A 333 22.02 1.42 17.09
CA LYS A 333 22.77 1.22 15.84
C LYS A 333 23.88 2.23 15.62
N VAL A 334 23.70 3.50 16.01
CA VAL A 334 24.62 4.58 15.58
C VAL A 334 25.08 5.56 16.64
N CYS A 335 24.47 5.59 17.83
CA CYS A 335 24.90 6.56 18.84
C CYS A 335 26.09 6.03 19.63
N ASN A 336 27.15 6.84 19.71
CA ASN A 336 28.29 6.54 20.56
C ASN A 336 28.02 7.05 21.99
N PRO A 337 28.00 6.18 23.03
CA PRO A 337 27.77 6.59 24.41
C PRO A 337 28.82 7.57 24.97
N GLU A 338 30.00 7.63 24.37
CA GLU A 338 31.10 8.54 24.77
C GLU A 338 30.97 9.94 24.14
N LYS A 339 29.98 10.16 23.27
CA LYS A 339 29.75 11.44 22.59
C LYS A 339 28.48 12.12 23.08
N ASP A 340 28.35 13.40 22.71
CA ASP A 340 27.21 14.21 23.11
C ASP A 340 25.93 13.88 22.32
N ALA A 341 24.80 14.40 22.81
CA ALA A 341 23.50 14.18 22.18
C ALA A 341 23.45 14.73 20.75
N LYS A 342 24.20 15.79 20.43
CA LYS A 342 24.23 16.38 19.08
C LYS A 342 24.88 15.45 18.07
N ASP A 343 25.97 14.77 18.43
CA ASP A 343 26.55 13.73 17.57
C ASP A 343 25.54 12.60 17.35
N CYS A 344 24.92 12.09 18.43
CA CYS A 344 23.89 11.05 18.33
C CYS A 344 22.73 11.48 17.40
N ASP A 345 22.17 12.67 17.57
CA ASP A 345 21.09 13.18 16.72
C ASP A 345 21.51 13.31 15.25
N LYS A 346 22.75 13.76 14.99
CA LYS A 346 23.31 13.83 13.64
C LYS A 346 23.44 12.44 13.02
N GLN A 347 23.92 11.46 13.78
CA GLN A 347 24.06 10.07 13.30
C GLN A 347 22.68 9.45 13.03
N LYS A 348 21.73 9.63 13.95
CA LYS A 348 20.34 9.19 13.75
C LYS A 348 19.74 9.78 12.49
N ALA A 349 19.93 11.09 12.26
CA ALA A 349 19.40 11.77 11.07
C ALA A 349 19.90 11.20 9.73
N GLN A 350 21.09 10.58 9.70
CA GLN A 350 21.61 9.89 8.52
C GLN A 350 20.92 8.55 8.23
N LEU A 351 20.22 7.97 9.20
CA LEU A 351 19.45 6.72 9.03
C LEU A 351 17.94 6.92 9.01
N ARG A 352 17.46 8.14 9.33
CA ARG A 352 16.04 8.53 9.25
C ARG A 352 15.82 9.77 8.39
N GLN A 353 16.29 9.74 7.15
CA GLN A 353 16.16 10.87 6.24
C GLN A 353 14.68 11.17 5.99
N ARG A 354 14.37 12.46 6.06
CA ARG A 354 13.01 12.96 5.96
C ARG A 354 12.79 13.68 4.64
N TYR A 355 11.72 13.32 3.95
CA TYR A 355 11.26 14.03 2.78
C TYR A 355 10.48 15.29 3.19
N LYS A 356 10.68 16.39 2.45
CA LYS A 356 9.96 17.64 2.62
C LYS A 356 9.48 18.13 1.24
N PRO A 357 8.21 18.57 1.09
CA PRO A 357 7.16 18.65 2.12
C PRO A 357 6.61 17.28 2.54
N SER A 358 5.97 17.20 3.71
CA SER A 358 5.32 15.96 4.17
C SER A 358 4.25 15.50 3.17
N LEU A 359 4.11 14.19 2.99
CA LEU A 359 3.16 13.58 2.05
C LEU A 359 1.89 13.08 2.73
N PHE A 360 1.87 12.98 4.06
CA PHE A 360 0.72 12.51 4.82
C PHE A 360 0.35 13.45 5.95
N GLN A 361 -0.95 13.69 6.12
CA GLN A 361 -1.53 14.50 7.18
C GLN A 361 -2.57 13.69 7.95
N HIS A 362 -2.46 13.67 9.28
CA HIS A 362 -3.48 13.10 10.15
C HIS A 362 -4.74 14.00 10.17
N VAL A 363 -5.91 13.41 9.96
CA VAL A 363 -7.20 14.13 9.93
C VAL A 363 -8.20 13.64 10.98
N GLY A 364 -7.87 12.59 11.74
CA GLY A 364 -8.71 12.08 12.81
C GLY A 364 -8.88 13.10 13.94
N LEU A 365 -10.11 13.51 14.25
CA LEU A 365 -10.37 14.38 15.41
C LEU A 365 -10.47 13.56 16.70
N HIS A 366 -11.03 12.36 16.60
CA HIS A 366 -11.25 11.46 17.72
C HIS A 366 -10.20 10.34 17.72
N SER A 367 -9.37 10.33 18.77
CA SER A 367 -8.38 9.27 18.97
C SER A 367 -9.06 7.93 19.22
N SER A 368 -8.34 6.84 18.91
CA SER A 368 -8.69 5.49 19.36
C SER A 368 -8.58 5.30 20.88
N LEU A 369 -7.86 6.18 21.57
CA LEU A 369 -7.89 6.25 23.03
C LEU A 369 -9.12 7.07 23.47
N PRO A 370 -10.06 6.49 24.25
CA PRO A 370 -11.30 7.17 24.64
C PRO A 370 -11.07 8.54 25.28
N GLY A 371 -11.88 9.52 24.90
CA GLY A 371 -11.85 10.88 25.45
C GLY A 371 -10.73 11.80 24.93
N LYS A 372 -9.78 11.30 24.13
CA LYS A 372 -8.69 12.12 23.58
C LYS A 372 -9.06 12.73 22.22
N LEU A 373 -9.05 14.06 22.15
CA LEU A 373 -9.13 14.81 20.89
C LEU A 373 -7.73 15.00 20.29
N GLN A 374 -7.63 14.86 18.98
CA GLN A 374 -6.39 15.03 18.24
C GLN A 374 -6.55 16.16 17.22
N GLN A 375 -5.74 17.21 17.35
CA GLN A 375 -5.76 18.40 16.48
C GLN A 375 -4.40 18.68 15.85
N LEU A 376 -3.46 17.74 15.96
CA LEU A 376 -2.12 17.91 15.42
C LEU A 376 -2.15 18.02 13.89
N LYS A 377 -1.54 19.10 13.39
CA LYS A 377 -1.27 19.32 11.96
C LYS A 377 0.23 19.25 11.70
N ASP A 378 0.63 18.59 10.62
CA ASP A 378 2.01 18.59 10.17
C ASP A 378 2.31 19.93 9.50
N LYS A 379 3.24 20.67 10.10
CA LYS A 379 3.62 22.01 9.63
C LYS A 379 4.20 22.00 8.21
N ASP A 380 4.78 20.89 7.79
CA ASP A 380 5.47 20.76 6.51
C ASP A 380 4.59 20.10 5.42
N PHE A 381 3.33 19.76 5.69
CA PHE A 381 2.41 19.20 4.68
C PHE A 381 2.06 20.24 3.58
N GLY A 382 2.02 21.52 3.96
CA GLY A 382 1.66 22.64 3.09
C GLY A 382 0.16 22.71 2.79
N GLN A 383 -0.28 23.76 2.09
CA GLN A 383 -1.62 23.79 1.50
C GLN A 383 -1.63 22.89 0.27
N GLN A 384 -2.63 22.02 0.20
CA GLN A 384 -2.79 21.12 -0.93
C GLN A 384 -3.61 21.79 -2.03
N SER A 385 -3.18 21.66 -3.28
CA SER A 385 -3.99 22.13 -4.41
C SER A 385 -5.24 21.25 -4.51
N LEU A 386 -6.40 21.88 -4.45
CA LEU A 386 -7.70 21.22 -4.58
C LEU A 386 -8.17 21.13 -6.03
N PHE A 387 -7.41 21.74 -6.94
CA PHE A 387 -7.63 21.76 -8.38
C PHE A 387 -6.30 21.66 -9.13
N GLN A 388 -6.36 21.31 -10.41
CA GLN A 388 -5.20 21.34 -11.31
C GLN A 388 -5.29 22.59 -12.18
N ALA A 389 -4.28 23.47 -12.10
CA ALA A 389 -4.23 24.66 -12.95
C ALA A 389 -4.02 24.27 -14.41
N HIS A 390 -4.73 24.95 -15.31
CA HIS A 390 -4.77 24.67 -16.75
C HIS A 390 -5.17 25.94 -17.52
N SER A 391 -5.16 25.86 -18.85
CA SER A 391 -5.67 26.90 -19.74
C SER A 391 -6.55 26.25 -20.79
N ASN A 392 -7.71 26.83 -21.04
CA ASN A 392 -8.71 26.34 -21.98
C ASN A 392 -9.01 27.41 -23.05
N PRO A 393 -9.50 27.03 -24.24
CA PRO A 393 -10.00 27.97 -25.25
C PRO A 393 -11.12 28.87 -24.68
N ALA A 394 -11.39 30.00 -25.32
CA ALA A 394 -12.48 30.87 -24.87
C ALA A 394 -13.86 30.23 -25.15
N ALA A 395 -14.70 30.14 -24.13
CA ALA A 395 -16.06 29.63 -24.23
C ALA A 395 -17.02 30.45 -23.38
N GLU A 396 -18.26 30.55 -23.84
CA GLU A 396 -19.41 30.93 -23.02
C GLU A 396 -19.83 29.71 -22.19
N LEU A 397 -19.96 29.92 -20.87
CA LEU A 397 -20.16 28.85 -19.90
C LEU A 397 -21.60 28.90 -19.39
N SER A 398 -22.27 27.75 -19.41
CA SER A 398 -23.61 27.60 -18.84
C SER A 398 -23.69 26.32 -18.04
N SER A 399 -24.48 26.31 -16.97
CA SER A 399 -24.72 25.12 -16.16
C SER A 399 -26.06 25.22 -15.45
N SER A 400 -26.80 24.12 -15.38
CA SER A 400 -28.00 24.04 -14.53
C SER A 400 -27.65 23.83 -13.04
N LEU A 401 -26.42 23.39 -12.76
CA LEU A 401 -25.95 23.08 -11.42
C LEU A 401 -25.62 24.35 -10.64
N LYS A 402 -26.16 24.44 -9.43
CA LYS A 402 -25.85 25.54 -8.51
C LYS A 402 -24.52 25.29 -7.79
N HIS A 403 -23.56 26.20 -7.97
CA HIS A 403 -22.29 26.12 -7.26
C HIS A 403 -22.40 26.52 -5.78
N TYR A 404 -21.50 25.98 -4.97
CA TYR A 404 -21.36 26.24 -3.56
C TYR A 404 -20.23 27.24 -3.30
N GLN A 405 -20.53 28.27 -2.50
CA GLN A 405 -19.60 29.35 -2.15
C GLN A 405 -18.98 30.02 -3.39
N GLN A 406 -17.66 30.18 -3.42
CA GLN A 406 -16.90 30.80 -4.51
C GLN A 406 -16.46 29.82 -5.63
N HIS A 407 -16.78 28.52 -5.52
CA HIS A 407 -16.26 27.47 -6.40
C HIS A 407 -17.07 27.34 -7.70
N SER A 408 -17.04 28.41 -8.51
CA SER A 408 -17.86 28.55 -9.72
C SER A 408 -17.27 27.88 -10.96
N LEU A 409 -18.11 27.63 -11.97
CA LEU A 409 -17.70 26.98 -13.22
C LEU A 409 -16.69 27.84 -13.99
N GLU A 410 -16.84 29.16 -13.97
CA GLU A 410 -15.97 30.10 -14.65
C GLU A 410 -14.56 30.07 -14.09
N ARG A 411 -14.42 29.96 -12.77
CA ARG A 411 -13.11 29.86 -12.11
C ARG A 411 -12.46 28.51 -12.37
N ALA A 412 -13.27 27.44 -12.35
CA ALA A 412 -12.83 26.10 -12.68
C ALA A 412 -12.31 25.99 -14.11
N TYR A 413 -13.06 26.51 -15.08
CA TYR A 413 -12.71 26.48 -16.50
C TYR A 413 -11.45 27.31 -16.84
N ARG A 414 -11.16 28.35 -16.05
CA ARG A 414 -9.94 29.16 -16.19
C ARG A 414 -8.73 28.55 -15.48
N GLY A 415 -8.88 27.39 -14.83
CA GLY A 415 -7.82 26.77 -14.04
C GLY A 415 -7.40 27.61 -12.83
N GLN A 416 -8.32 28.38 -12.24
CA GLN A 416 -8.06 29.25 -11.07
C GLN A 416 -8.62 28.68 -9.76
N ASP A 417 -9.53 27.70 -9.86
CA ASP A 417 -10.24 27.07 -8.74
C ASP A 417 -10.80 25.71 -9.21
N PHE A 418 -11.63 25.07 -8.40
CA PHE A 418 -12.49 23.95 -8.79
C PHE A 418 -13.96 24.38 -8.88
N PHE A 419 -14.78 23.57 -9.56
CA PHE A 419 -16.23 23.71 -9.56
C PHE A 419 -16.81 22.80 -8.49
N TRP A 420 -17.57 23.34 -7.54
CA TRP A 420 -18.23 22.52 -6.51
C TRP A 420 -19.73 22.82 -6.53
N ALA A 421 -20.51 21.86 -6.98
CA ALA A 421 -21.95 21.96 -7.13
C ALA A 421 -22.68 21.19 -6.04
N LEU A 422 -23.89 21.67 -5.74
CA LEU A 422 -24.87 20.89 -5.00
C LEU A 422 -25.21 19.59 -5.76
N THR A 423 -25.94 18.69 -5.09
CA THR A 423 -26.34 17.38 -5.61
C THR A 423 -26.95 17.47 -7.03
N PRO A 424 -26.33 16.84 -8.04
CA PRO A 424 -26.89 16.76 -9.39
C PRO A 424 -28.19 15.95 -9.46
N SER A 425 -29.12 16.43 -10.27
CA SER A 425 -30.35 15.72 -10.66
C SER A 425 -30.25 15.21 -12.09
N GLN A 426 -31.06 14.21 -12.45
CA GLN A 426 -31.18 13.77 -13.83
C GLN A 426 -31.53 14.94 -14.77
N GLY A 427 -30.79 15.07 -15.87
CA GLY A 427 -30.93 16.13 -16.86
C GLY A 427 -30.09 17.38 -16.58
N ASP A 428 -29.40 17.45 -15.44
CA ASP A 428 -28.46 18.53 -15.19
C ASP A 428 -27.29 18.51 -16.20
N TYR A 429 -26.79 19.71 -16.54
CA TYR A 429 -25.75 19.86 -17.54
C TYR A 429 -24.73 20.93 -17.21
N ILE A 430 -23.55 20.81 -17.84
CA ILE A 430 -22.51 21.84 -17.94
C ILE A 430 -22.19 22.01 -19.42
N LEU A 431 -22.28 23.22 -19.95
CA LEU A 431 -22.10 23.53 -21.36
C LEU A 431 -20.95 24.53 -21.55
N PHE A 432 -20.06 24.20 -22.48
CA PHE A 432 -18.96 25.01 -22.97
C PHE A 432 -19.27 25.36 -24.43
N ASN A 433 -19.77 26.57 -24.68
CA ASN A 433 -20.15 27.03 -26.01
C ASN A 433 -19.03 27.88 -26.62
N PHE A 434 -18.45 27.46 -27.74
CA PHE A 434 -17.31 28.17 -28.35
C PHE A 434 -17.79 29.25 -29.32
N ALA A 435 -17.24 30.45 -29.21
CA ALA A 435 -17.62 31.57 -30.08
C ALA A 435 -17.30 31.31 -31.56
N GLN A 436 -16.26 30.51 -31.83
CA GLN A 436 -15.92 29.98 -33.15
C GLN A 436 -15.62 28.49 -33.00
N PRO A 437 -15.95 27.64 -33.99
CA PRO A 437 -15.62 26.22 -33.93
C PRO A 437 -14.13 25.97 -33.70
N VAL A 438 -13.81 25.11 -32.74
CA VAL A 438 -12.44 24.84 -32.27
C VAL A 438 -12.03 23.41 -32.63
N HIS A 439 -10.80 23.22 -33.10
CA HIS A 439 -10.22 21.88 -33.18
C HIS A 439 -9.74 21.46 -31.79
N ILE A 440 -10.28 20.38 -31.26
CA ILE A 440 -9.96 19.90 -29.90
C ILE A 440 -9.29 18.55 -30.03
N SER A 441 -8.00 18.44 -29.68
CA SER A 441 -7.26 17.18 -29.75
C SER A 441 -7.66 16.22 -28.64
N ARG A 442 -7.85 16.72 -27.40
CA ARG A 442 -8.14 15.91 -26.22
C ARG A 442 -8.99 16.67 -25.20
N TYR A 443 -9.81 15.93 -24.46
CA TYR A 443 -10.46 16.41 -23.25
C TYR A 443 -10.07 15.58 -22.03
N LEU A 444 -10.07 16.22 -20.86
CA LEU A 444 -9.92 15.59 -19.55
C LEU A 444 -10.79 16.35 -18.53
N PHE A 445 -11.71 15.63 -17.90
CA PHE A 445 -12.49 16.10 -16.77
C PHE A 445 -12.20 15.22 -15.56
N ARG A 446 -11.75 15.82 -14.46
CA ARG A 446 -11.51 15.11 -13.20
C ARG A 446 -12.50 15.58 -12.15
N SER A 447 -13.12 14.60 -11.50
CA SER A 447 -14.15 14.81 -10.50
C SER A 447 -13.71 14.35 -9.11
N GLY A 448 -14.16 15.10 -8.09
CA GLY A 448 -13.67 15.04 -6.72
C GLY A 448 -12.27 15.66 -6.57
N ASN A 449 -11.89 15.95 -5.33
CA ASN A 449 -10.52 16.33 -4.98
C ASN A 449 -10.05 15.53 -3.76
N ILE A 450 -8.92 15.90 -3.17
CA ILE A 450 -8.41 15.14 -2.03
C ILE A 450 -9.23 15.31 -0.74
N GLU A 451 -9.81 16.48 -0.50
CA GLU A 451 -10.60 16.77 0.70
C GLU A 451 -12.03 16.21 0.57
N THR A 452 -12.58 16.26 -0.64
CA THR A 452 -13.93 15.79 -0.97
C THR A 452 -13.89 14.76 -2.10
N SER A 453 -13.14 13.68 -1.89
CA SER A 453 -12.96 12.60 -2.88
C SER A 453 -14.26 11.82 -3.19
N GLY A 454 -15.29 11.97 -2.36
CA GLY A 454 -16.62 11.40 -2.58
C GLY A 454 -17.52 12.22 -3.51
N ASP A 455 -17.25 13.52 -3.66
CA ASP A 455 -18.11 14.43 -4.41
C ASP A 455 -17.81 14.33 -5.90
N LYS A 456 -18.37 13.29 -6.54
CA LYS A 456 -18.06 12.90 -7.90
C LYS A 456 -19.28 12.93 -8.81
N PHE A 457 -19.06 13.31 -10.06
CA PHE A 457 -20.01 13.06 -11.14
C PHE A 457 -20.15 11.54 -11.33
N THR A 458 -21.38 11.05 -11.22
CA THR A 458 -21.79 9.68 -11.47
C THR A 458 -22.73 9.64 -12.66
N ASN A 459 -22.66 8.59 -13.48
CA ASN A 459 -23.54 8.39 -14.64
C ASN A 459 -23.69 9.67 -15.50
N THR A 460 -22.55 10.26 -15.87
CA THR A 460 -22.47 11.53 -16.59
C THR A 460 -21.68 11.31 -17.88
N THR A 461 -22.20 11.78 -19.01
CA THR A 461 -21.54 11.67 -20.33
C THR A 461 -20.78 12.93 -20.70
N VAL A 462 -19.82 12.79 -21.61
CA VAL A 462 -19.16 13.89 -22.34
C VAL A 462 -19.70 13.88 -23.76
N GLU A 463 -20.19 15.03 -24.21
CA GLU A 463 -20.86 15.17 -25.50
C GLU A 463 -20.35 16.38 -26.25
N VAL A 464 -20.34 16.30 -27.58
CA VAL A 464 -19.89 17.38 -28.45
C VAL A 464 -20.90 17.70 -29.53
N LEU A 465 -20.89 18.96 -29.97
CA LEU A 465 -21.63 19.47 -31.10
C LEU A 465 -20.65 19.81 -32.24
N PRO A 466 -20.51 18.95 -33.26
CA PRO A 466 -19.74 19.26 -34.46
C PRO A 466 -20.33 20.46 -35.21
N SER A 467 -19.49 21.31 -35.78
CA SER A 467 -19.94 22.42 -36.63
C SER A 467 -20.42 21.94 -38.00
N ASN A 468 -19.95 20.77 -38.46
CA ASN A 468 -20.26 20.22 -39.76
C ASN A 468 -21.40 19.19 -39.66
N ALA A 469 -22.55 19.51 -40.25
CA ALA A 469 -23.71 18.62 -40.28
C ALA A 469 -23.44 17.24 -40.91
N SER A 470 -22.46 17.15 -41.81
CA SER A 470 -22.09 15.89 -42.48
C SER A 470 -21.33 14.89 -41.59
N ALA A 471 -20.85 15.30 -40.41
CA ALA A 471 -20.29 14.37 -39.42
C ALA A 471 -21.35 13.34 -38.94
N ARG A 472 -22.62 13.77 -38.89
CA ARG A 472 -23.75 12.93 -38.48
C ARG A 472 -24.13 11.89 -39.54
N ASP A 473 -24.12 12.28 -40.81
CA ASP A 473 -24.43 11.39 -41.93
C ASP A 473 -23.39 10.27 -42.09
N ARG A 474 -22.13 10.56 -41.74
CA ARG A 474 -21.03 9.58 -41.71
C ARG A 474 -21.16 8.59 -40.55
N LEU A 475 -21.71 9.02 -39.41
CA LEU A 475 -22.04 8.14 -38.27
C LEU A 475 -23.11 7.10 -38.63
N ALA A 476 -24.04 7.46 -39.52
CA ALA A 476 -25.13 6.59 -39.98
C ALA A 476 -24.71 5.61 -41.10
N THR A 477 -23.61 5.87 -41.81
CA THR A 477 -23.25 5.15 -43.05
C THR A 477 -22.02 4.25 -42.97
N GLY A 478 -21.20 4.32 -41.89
CA GLY A 478 -20.28 3.24 -41.56
C GLY A 478 -18.96 3.66 -40.90
N SER A 479 -18.55 2.84 -39.93
CA SER A 479 -17.25 2.79 -39.25
C SER A 479 -17.02 3.73 -38.06
N SER A 480 -17.78 3.56 -36.97
CA SER A 480 -17.24 3.25 -35.62
C SER A 480 -18.42 3.08 -34.65
N SER A 481 -18.59 1.90 -34.06
CA SER A 481 -19.76 1.51 -33.26
C SER A 481 -19.82 2.15 -31.86
N SER A 482 -19.03 3.17 -31.56
CA SER A 482 -18.84 3.74 -30.21
C SER A 482 -19.69 4.98 -29.94
N TYR A 483 -20.04 5.77 -30.95
CA TYR A 483 -20.68 7.08 -30.76
C TYR A 483 -22.20 6.98 -30.81
N LYS A 484 -22.87 7.58 -29.82
CA LYS A 484 -24.34 7.64 -29.73
C LYS A 484 -24.80 9.08 -29.96
N ALA A 485 -25.81 9.24 -30.82
CA ALA A 485 -26.47 10.53 -30.96
C ALA A 485 -27.24 10.86 -29.67
N SER A 486 -27.13 12.12 -29.23
CA SER A 486 -27.93 12.70 -28.16
C SER A 486 -28.94 13.71 -28.73
N ASP A 487 -29.78 14.24 -27.86
CA ASP A 487 -30.63 15.41 -28.10
C ASP A 487 -29.85 16.64 -28.59
N GLU A 488 -30.59 17.62 -29.11
CA GLU A 488 -30.05 18.93 -29.53
C GLU A 488 -28.82 18.87 -30.42
N HIS A 489 -28.74 17.85 -31.25
CA HIS A 489 -27.66 17.68 -32.22
C HIS A 489 -26.30 17.21 -31.66
N PHE A 490 -26.21 16.93 -30.36
CA PHE A 490 -24.98 16.47 -29.71
C PHE A 490 -24.68 14.99 -29.99
N ILE A 491 -23.41 14.62 -29.82
CA ILE A 491 -22.90 13.25 -29.95
C ILE A 491 -22.12 12.91 -28.67
N THR A 492 -22.48 11.81 -28.02
CA THR A 492 -21.76 11.29 -26.85
C THR A 492 -20.44 10.68 -27.28
N ILE A 493 -19.33 11.18 -26.73
CA ILE A 493 -17.96 10.75 -27.04
C ILE A 493 -17.25 10.04 -25.88
N GLY A 494 -17.81 10.12 -24.67
CA GLY A 494 -17.29 9.42 -23.50
C GLY A 494 -18.19 9.54 -22.29
N ALA A 495 -17.75 9.00 -21.16
CA ALA A 495 -18.45 9.08 -19.88
C ALA A 495 -17.47 9.11 -18.72
N PHE A 496 -17.94 9.56 -17.56
CA PHE A 496 -17.18 9.50 -16.32
C PHE A 496 -17.07 8.06 -15.82
N GLU A 497 -15.82 7.59 -15.70
CA GLU A 497 -15.48 6.33 -15.07
C GLU A 497 -14.64 6.60 -13.83
N ASN A 498 -15.12 6.16 -12.66
CA ASN A 498 -14.46 6.37 -11.36
C ASN A 498 -14.09 7.84 -11.05
N GLY A 499 -14.84 8.79 -11.64
CA GLY A 499 -14.62 10.23 -11.47
C GLY A 499 -13.64 10.85 -12.48
N VAL A 500 -13.28 10.17 -13.55
CA VAL A 500 -12.49 10.73 -14.65
C VAL A 500 -13.21 10.48 -15.97
N ALA A 501 -13.29 11.49 -16.83
CA ALA A 501 -13.67 11.34 -18.23
C ALA A 501 -12.57 11.95 -19.09
N GLU A 502 -11.88 11.14 -19.89
CA GLU A 502 -10.83 11.60 -20.79
C GLU A 502 -10.88 10.87 -22.13
N GLY A 503 -10.41 11.53 -23.19
CA GLY A 503 -10.39 10.95 -24.53
C GLY A 503 -9.88 11.92 -25.59
N GLU A 504 -9.49 11.37 -26.73
CA GLU A 504 -9.19 12.13 -27.95
C GLU A 504 -10.47 12.33 -28.76
N ILE A 505 -10.57 13.43 -29.51
CA ILE A 505 -11.73 13.71 -30.36
C ILE A 505 -11.33 13.49 -31.82
N GLU A 506 -11.94 12.50 -32.45
CA GLU A 506 -11.65 12.10 -33.82
C GLU A 506 -11.88 13.24 -34.83
N GLU A 507 -11.02 13.28 -35.86
CA GLU A 507 -11.04 14.30 -36.93
C GLU A 507 -12.41 14.39 -37.64
N VAL A 508 -13.16 13.29 -37.70
CA VAL A 508 -14.49 13.26 -38.33
C VAL A 508 -15.53 14.14 -37.62
N LEU A 509 -15.34 14.39 -36.32
CA LEU A 509 -16.22 15.25 -35.52
C LEU A 509 -15.78 16.71 -35.53
N GLN A 510 -14.59 17.02 -36.01
CA GLN A 510 -14.01 18.36 -35.97
C GLN A 510 -14.57 19.27 -37.09
N PRO A 511 -14.58 20.60 -36.89
CA PRO A 511 -14.33 21.29 -35.62
C PRO A 511 -15.56 21.31 -34.70
N ILE A 512 -15.34 21.55 -33.41
CA ILE A 512 -16.36 21.48 -32.36
C ILE A 512 -16.91 22.88 -32.04
N SER A 513 -18.24 23.04 -32.14
CA SER A 513 -18.95 24.27 -31.79
C SER A 513 -19.26 24.35 -30.28
N ALA A 514 -19.56 23.22 -29.64
CA ALA A 514 -19.82 23.17 -28.21
C ALA A 514 -19.46 21.80 -27.63
N LEU A 515 -19.13 21.79 -26.34
CA LEU A 515 -18.92 20.58 -25.55
C LEU A 515 -19.82 20.66 -24.31
N ARG A 516 -20.45 19.55 -23.91
CA ARG A 516 -21.23 19.51 -22.67
C ARG A 516 -21.03 18.22 -21.87
N LEU A 517 -21.29 18.33 -20.57
CA LEU A 517 -21.44 17.21 -19.64
C LEU A 517 -22.93 17.07 -19.31
N VAL A 518 -23.48 15.86 -19.36
CA VAL A 518 -24.90 15.59 -19.11
C VAL A 518 -25.07 14.50 -18.05
N VAL A 519 -25.85 14.79 -17.02
CA VAL A 519 -26.13 13.87 -15.90
C VAL A 519 -27.37 13.02 -16.20
N HIS A 520 -27.24 11.70 -16.16
CA HIS A 520 -28.30 10.77 -16.59
C HIS A 520 -29.13 10.18 -15.45
N SER A 521 -28.72 10.38 -14.19
CA SER A 521 -29.44 9.92 -13.00
C SER A 521 -29.18 10.82 -11.81
N ASP A 522 -30.15 10.89 -10.89
CA ASP A 522 -29.99 11.59 -9.62
C ASP A 522 -28.78 11.05 -8.84
N ALA A 523 -28.02 11.95 -8.23
CA ALA A 523 -26.90 11.62 -7.36
C ALA A 523 -27.31 11.66 -5.88
N ASP A 524 -26.65 10.84 -5.06
CA ASP A 524 -26.81 10.88 -3.59
C ASP A 524 -25.84 11.85 -2.91
N VAL A 525 -24.91 12.42 -3.68
CA VAL A 525 -23.80 13.25 -3.21
C VAL A 525 -23.65 14.51 -4.06
N TRP A 526 -22.97 15.50 -3.51
CA TRP A 526 -22.56 16.70 -4.25
C TRP A 526 -21.57 16.33 -5.35
N ALA A 527 -21.34 17.23 -6.30
CA ALA A 527 -20.43 16.97 -7.41
C ALA A 527 -19.36 18.05 -7.51
N LEU A 528 -18.12 17.63 -7.77
CA LEU A 528 -16.97 18.52 -7.85
C LEU A 528 -16.16 18.22 -9.11
N LEU A 529 -15.76 19.25 -9.89
CA LEU A 529 -14.75 19.15 -10.96
C LEU A 529 -13.47 19.87 -10.54
N SER A 530 -12.41 19.10 -10.31
CA SER A 530 -11.09 19.61 -9.89
C SER A 530 -10.18 19.93 -11.09
N GLU A 531 -10.53 19.44 -12.27
CA GLU A 531 -9.79 19.68 -13.50
C GLU A 531 -10.76 19.68 -14.68
N ILE A 532 -10.66 20.71 -15.53
CA ILE A 532 -11.36 20.81 -16.81
C ILE A 532 -10.28 21.15 -17.83
N HIS A 533 -9.79 20.20 -18.60
CA HIS A 533 -8.73 20.45 -19.56
C HIS A 533 -9.18 20.10 -20.97
N ILE A 534 -9.25 21.11 -21.84
CA ILE A 534 -9.61 21.00 -23.25
C ILE A 534 -8.38 21.43 -24.05
N ALA A 535 -7.69 20.47 -24.64
CA ALA A 535 -6.48 20.69 -25.42
C ALA A 535 -6.87 20.98 -26.88
N VAL A 536 -6.37 22.10 -27.41
CA VAL A 536 -6.61 22.57 -28.78
C VAL A 536 -5.36 22.48 -29.64
#